data_AF-A0A7V5PYV2-F1
#
_entry.id   AF-A0A7V5PYV2-F1
#
_cell.length_a   1.000
_cell.length_b   1.000
_cell.length_c   1.000
_cell.angle_alpha   90.00
_cell.angle_beta   90.00
_cell.angle_gamma   90.00
#
_symmetry.space_group_name_H-M   'P 1'
#
loop_
_entity.id
_entity.type
_entity.pdbx_description
1 polymer ?
#
loop_
_entity_poly.entity_id
_entity_poly.type
_entity_poly.pdbx_seq_one_letter_code
_entity_poly.pdbx_strand_id
1 'polypeptide(L)'
;MATASDERSRREEELSRRAFSKQLAQAYVAAQVAGRGAATWPAIAGGQENRGPVDCGPPPRAKPQSRTGGESFPPLPLPVTPLRRTEKKRPPAPPALIGKMAMGKIRWITRGGRRVQYRDWMSDPSDVKTLLEWTNQKLGIRYRSVESDFEHFSYDPRELPALLFAG
;
A
#
# COMPACT_ATOMS: atom_id res chain seq x y z
N MET A 1 -36.72 -14.98 2.78
CA MET A 1 -36.81 -16.34 2.21
C MET A 1 -35.65 -16.52 1.26
N ALA A 2 -34.54 -17.14 1.70
CA ALA A 2 -33.42 -17.46 0.82
C ALA A 2 -33.86 -18.61 -0.11
N THR A 3 -33.70 -18.41 -1.42
CA THR A 3 -34.14 -19.36 -2.44
C THR A 3 -33.20 -20.56 -2.49
N ALA A 4 -33.75 -21.77 -2.66
CA ALA A 4 -33.05 -23.05 -2.61
C ALA A 4 -31.78 -23.17 -3.52
N SER A 5 -31.65 -22.29 -4.50
CA SER A 5 -30.48 -22.14 -5.36
C SER A 5 -29.23 -21.60 -4.64
N ASP A 6 -29.38 -20.70 -3.67
CA ASP A 6 -28.26 -20.09 -2.92
C ASP A 6 -27.63 -21.09 -1.93
N GLU A 7 -28.46 -21.96 -1.34
CA GLU A 7 -27.97 -23.03 -0.46
C GLU A 7 -27.21 -24.12 -1.20
N ARG A 8 -27.56 -24.38 -2.47
CA ARG A 8 -26.90 -25.39 -3.31
C ARG A 8 -25.49 -24.94 -3.71
N SER A 9 -25.35 -23.69 -4.13
CA SER A 9 -24.06 -23.07 -4.48
C SER A 9 -23.09 -23.04 -3.29
N ARG A 10 -23.57 -22.68 -2.10
CA ARG A 10 -22.73 -22.67 -0.89
C ARG A 10 -22.26 -24.06 -0.49
N ARG A 11 -23.12 -25.08 -0.63
CA ARG A 11 -22.73 -26.48 -0.38
C ARG A 11 -21.69 -26.98 -1.38
N GLU A 12 -21.79 -26.59 -2.65
CA GLU A 12 -20.79 -26.94 -3.67
C GLU A 12 -19.43 -26.28 -3.41
N GLU A 13 -19.40 -25.01 -2.99
CA GLU A 13 -18.16 -24.33 -2.57
C GLU A 13 -17.54 -24.96 -1.32
N GLU A 14 -18.35 -25.35 -0.33
CA GLU A 14 -17.85 -26.01 0.88
C GLU A 14 -17.29 -27.41 0.60
N LEU A 15 -17.92 -28.16 -0.31
CA LEU A 15 -17.41 -29.46 -0.78
C LEU A 15 -16.09 -29.29 -1.54
N SER A 16 -15.97 -28.25 -2.37
CA SER A 16 -14.75 -27.92 -3.12
C SER A 16 -13.59 -27.56 -2.19
N ARG A 17 -13.83 -26.73 -1.17
CA ARG A 17 -12.81 -26.36 -0.16
C ARG A 17 -12.32 -27.56 0.66
N ARG A 18 -13.22 -28.49 0.98
CA ARG A 18 -12.87 -29.74 1.71
C ARG A 18 -12.13 -30.75 0.82
N ALA A 19 -12.43 -30.79 -0.47
CA ALA A 19 -11.69 -31.63 -1.42
C ALA A 19 -10.26 -31.11 -1.63
N PHE A 20 -10.12 -29.80 -1.79
CA PHE A 20 -8.83 -29.13 -1.96
C PHE A 20 -7.90 -29.31 -0.76
N SER A 21 -8.42 -29.15 0.46
CA SER A 21 -7.64 -29.35 1.69
C SER A 21 -7.21 -30.81 1.87
N LYS A 22 -8.05 -31.78 1.49
CA LYS A 22 -7.67 -33.20 1.49
C LYS A 22 -6.57 -33.53 0.48
N GLN A 23 -6.60 -32.96 -0.73
CA GLN A 23 -5.55 -33.14 -1.73
C GLN A 23 -4.19 -32.57 -1.28
N LEU A 24 -4.20 -31.37 -0.68
CA LEU A 24 -2.98 -30.77 -0.12
C LEU A 24 -2.38 -31.61 1.01
N ALA A 25 -3.23 -32.13 1.90
CA ALA A 25 -2.78 -33.00 2.99
C ALA A 25 -2.19 -34.33 2.49
N GLN A 26 -2.80 -34.94 1.46
CA GLN A 26 -2.29 -36.17 0.85
C GLN A 26 -0.94 -35.97 0.14
N ALA A 27 -0.76 -34.84 -0.56
CA ALA A 27 0.51 -34.51 -1.21
C ALA A 27 1.65 -34.33 -0.20
N TYR A 28 1.38 -33.71 0.95
CA TYR A 28 2.36 -33.51 2.03
C TYR A 28 2.80 -34.84 2.67
N VAL A 29 1.88 -35.79 2.86
CA VAL A 29 2.20 -37.11 3.42
C VAL A 29 2.96 -37.98 2.40
N ALA A 30 2.61 -37.91 1.11
CA ALA A 30 3.32 -38.64 0.06
C ALA A 30 4.80 -38.22 -0.07
N ALA A 31 5.10 -36.92 0.12
CA ALA A 31 6.47 -36.41 0.11
C ALA A 31 7.33 -36.93 1.28
N GLN A 32 6.70 -37.28 2.42
CA GLN A 32 7.40 -37.86 3.58
C GLN A 32 7.64 -39.38 3.41
N VAL A 33 6.76 -40.09 2.70
CA VAL A 33 6.88 -41.55 2.50
C VAL A 33 7.89 -41.89 1.38
N ALA A 34 8.07 -41.02 0.37
CA ALA A 34 9.08 -41.21 -0.67
C ALA A 34 10.54 -41.01 -0.17
N GLY A 35 10.73 -40.47 1.03
CA GLY A 35 12.05 -40.15 1.60
C GLY A 35 12.68 -41.21 2.50
N ARG A 36 12.12 -42.43 2.58
CA ARG A 36 12.67 -43.52 3.42
C ARG A 36 12.97 -44.77 2.59
N GLY A 37 14.08 -44.75 1.86
CA GLY A 37 14.61 -45.94 1.18
C GLY A 37 15.98 -45.74 0.55
N ALA A 38 17.03 -46.11 1.28
CA ALA A 38 18.36 -46.52 0.84
C ALA A 38 19.28 -45.55 0.02
N ALA A 39 20.28 -45.03 0.73
CA ALA A 39 21.70 -44.97 0.38
C ALA A 39 22.16 -44.47 -1.02
N THR A 40 22.62 -43.22 -1.06
CA THR A 40 23.97 -42.86 -1.54
C THR A 40 24.41 -41.59 -0.81
N TRP A 41 25.48 -41.68 -0.01
CA TRP A 41 26.20 -40.51 0.49
C TRP A 41 27.02 -39.90 -0.66
N PRO A 42 26.85 -38.63 -1.04
CA PRO A 42 27.96 -37.82 -1.46
C PRO A 42 28.54 -37.15 -0.21
N ALA A 43 29.79 -37.45 0.07
CA ALA A 43 30.60 -36.69 1.01
C ALA A 43 30.65 -35.22 0.54
N ILE A 44 29.86 -34.37 1.16
CA ILE A 44 30.12 -32.92 1.17
C ILE A 44 30.80 -32.64 2.51
N ALA A 45 32.13 -32.61 2.45
CA ALA A 45 32.93 -31.88 3.41
C ALA A 45 32.52 -30.40 3.32
N GLY A 46 31.63 -29.99 4.22
CA GLY A 46 31.05 -28.66 4.26
C GLY A 46 31.15 -28.08 5.66
N GLY A 47 32.23 -27.33 5.89
CA GLY A 47 32.38 -26.21 6.82
C GLY A 47 31.57 -26.22 8.13
N GLN A 48 32.31 -26.38 9.21
CA GLN A 48 32.07 -25.80 10.55
C GLN A 48 30.70 -25.19 10.81
N GLU A 49 29.98 -25.92 11.66
CA GLU A 49 29.15 -25.45 12.76
C GLU A 49 29.59 -24.07 13.31
N ASN A 50 28.96 -23.00 12.81
CA ASN A 50 28.84 -21.70 13.48
C ASN A 50 27.78 -20.86 12.76
N ARG A 51 26.52 -21.31 12.78
CA ARG A 51 25.38 -20.44 12.47
C ARG A 51 24.69 -20.09 13.79
N GLY A 52 25.28 -19.14 14.52
CA GLY A 52 24.48 -18.33 15.45
C GLY A 52 23.35 -17.62 14.69
N PRO A 53 22.38 -17.01 15.39
CA PRO A 53 21.39 -16.15 14.76
C PRO A 53 22.13 -15.21 13.80
N VAL A 54 21.76 -15.21 12.52
CA VAL A 54 22.36 -14.32 11.53
C VAL A 54 22.28 -12.92 12.13
N ASP A 55 23.42 -12.40 12.56
CA ASP A 55 23.53 -11.08 13.15
C ASP A 55 23.23 -10.13 12.00
N CYS A 56 21.95 -9.77 11.89
CA CYS A 56 21.46 -8.81 10.91
C CYS A 56 22.28 -7.55 11.20
N GLY A 57 23.32 -7.33 10.38
CA GLY A 57 24.28 -6.25 10.58
C GLY A 57 23.57 -4.93 10.88
N PRO A 58 24.27 -3.97 11.51
CA PRO A 58 23.66 -2.78 12.10
C PRO A 58 22.65 -2.17 11.12
N PRO A 59 21.44 -1.84 11.59
CA PRO A 59 20.35 -1.46 10.72
C PRO A 59 20.81 -0.33 9.79
N PRO A 60 20.37 -0.35 8.52
CA PRO A 60 20.81 0.63 7.55
C PRO A 60 20.58 2.05 8.08
N ARG A 61 21.59 2.91 7.94
CA ARG A 61 21.51 4.30 8.40
C ARG A 61 20.25 4.96 7.83
N ALA A 62 19.43 5.53 8.71
CA ALA A 62 18.23 6.23 8.30
C ALA A 62 18.56 7.36 7.32
N LYS A 63 17.74 7.51 6.27
CA LYS A 63 17.93 8.58 5.28
C LYS A 63 17.92 9.94 5.98
N PRO A 64 18.87 10.84 5.69
CA PRO A 64 18.89 12.20 6.27
C PRO A 64 17.51 12.87 6.13
N GLN A 65 17.01 13.42 7.24
CA GLN A 65 15.74 14.14 7.27
C GLN A 65 16.00 15.60 7.60
N SER A 66 15.38 16.50 6.85
CA SER A 66 15.42 17.93 7.16
C SER A 66 14.66 18.18 8.48
N ARG A 67 15.26 18.96 9.38
CA ARG A 67 14.67 19.38 10.66
C ARG A 67 14.68 20.90 10.75
N THR A 68 13.56 21.48 11.13
CA THR A 68 13.50 22.91 11.49
C THR A 68 13.70 23.02 12.99
N GLY A 69 14.62 23.89 13.41
CA GLY A 69 14.78 24.28 14.82
C GLY A 69 13.87 25.45 15.12
N GLY A 70 12.91 25.26 16.03
CA GLY A 70 12.13 26.34 16.60
C GLY A 70 12.67 26.68 17.99
N GLU A 71 13.13 27.91 18.16
CA GLU A 71 13.48 28.47 19.46
C GLU A 71 12.19 29.01 20.07
N SER A 72 11.60 28.28 21.04
CA SER A 72 10.42 28.78 21.76
C SER A 72 10.85 29.33 23.11
N PHE A 73 10.62 30.62 23.34
CA PHE A 73 10.73 31.22 24.67
C PHE A 73 9.48 30.84 25.48
N PRO A 74 9.61 30.18 26.65
CA PRO A 74 8.48 30.10 27.58
C PRO A 74 8.05 31.52 27.95
N PRO A 75 6.75 31.84 27.94
CA PRO A 75 6.29 33.12 28.42
C PRO A 75 6.41 33.14 29.96
N LEU A 76 7.30 33.97 30.53
CA LEU A 76 7.30 34.58 31.90
C LEU A 76 8.72 34.78 32.52
N PRO A 77 8.88 35.65 33.56
CA PRO A 77 10.09 36.47 33.79
C PRO A 77 11.10 35.82 34.74
N LEU A 78 11.66 34.67 34.35
CA LEU A 78 12.81 34.05 35.01
C LEU A 78 13.87 33.75 33.94
N PRO A 79 15.19 33.71 34.26
CA PRO A 79 16.25 33.56 33.26
C PRO A 79 15.96 32.36 32.35
N VAL A 80 15.58 32.68 31.11
CA VAL A 80 15.00 31.72 30.16
C VAL A 80 16.12 30.87 29.56
N THR A 81 16.06 29.56 29.79
CA THR A 81 16.80 28.61 28.96
C THR A 81 16.03 28.39 27.65
N PRO A 82 16.65 28.60 26.47
CA PRO A 82 15.95 28.42 25.20
C PRO A 82 15.55 26.95 25.03
N LEU A 83 14.25 26.69 24.92
CA LEU A 83 13.76 25.34 24.63
C LEU A 83 13.88 25.06 23.13
N ARG A 84 14.84 24.21 22.75
CA ARG A 84 15.04 23.78 21.36
C ARG A 84 14.00 22.74 20.97
N ARG A 85 12.96 23.12 20.22
CA ARG A 85 12.08 22.16 19.54
C ARG A 85 12.66 21.82 18.18
N THR A 86 12.68 20.55 17.84
CA THR A 86 13.13 20.08 16.53
C THR A 86 11.97 19.39 15.82
N GLU A 87 11.43 20.03 14.80
CA GLU A 87 10.33 19.50 14.01
C GLU A 87 10.86 18.84 12.74
N LYS A 88 10.32 17.67 12.38
CA LYS A 88 10.65 17.00 11.12
C LYS A 88 9.96 17.75 9.97
N LYS A 89 10.75 18.31 9.06
CA LYS A 89 10.21 19.01 7.90
C LYS A 89 9.64 18.00 6.90
N ARG A 90 8.41 18.22 6.46
CA ARG A 90 7.81 17.44 5.37
C ARG A 90 8.49 17.83 4.04
N PRO A 91 8.88 16.87 3.20
CA PRO A 91 9.37 17.20 1.86
C PRO A 91 8.26 17.92 1.07
N PRO A 92 8.62 18.85 0.17
CA PRO A 92 7.64 19.50 -0.69
C PRO A 92 6.87 18.45 -1.50
N ALA A 93 5.60 18.74 -1.78
CA ALA A 93 4.80 17.89 -2.65
C ALA A 93 5.41 17.88 -4.06
N PRO A 94 5.39 16.73 -4.75
CA PRO A 94 5.83 16.66 -6.14
C PRO A 94 4.94 17.56 -7.03
N PRO A 95 5.46 18.05 -8.17
CA PRO A 95 4.70 18.86 -9.10
C PRO A 95 3.49 18.11 -9.65
N ALA A 96 2.40 18.84 -9.91
CA ALA A 96 1.19 18.29 -10.51
C ALA A 96 1.41 18.05 -12.02
N LEU A 97 0.97 16.90 -12.51
CA LEU A 97 1.03 16.56 -13.94
C LEU A 97 -0.36 16.44 -14.56
N ILE A 98 -1.27 15.76 -13.87
CA ILE A 98 -2.60 15.45 -14.39
C ILE A 98 -3.65 15.90 -13.37
N GLY A 99 -4.58 16.75 -13.81
CA GLY A 99 -5.83 17.03 -13.11
C GLY A 99 -6.91 16.09 -13.60
N LYS A 100 -7.44 15.20 -12.75
CA LYS A 100 -8.63 14.42 -13.10
C LYS A 100 -9.85 15.28 -12.82
N MET A 101 -10.69 15.47 -13.84
CA MET A 101 -11.96 16.16 -13.68
C MET A 101 -12.95 15.25 -12.95
N ALA A 102 -13.35 15.65 -11.75
CA ALA A 102 -14.31 14.92 -10.94
C ALA A 102 -15.73 15.12 -11.50
N MET A 103 -16.06 14.34 -12.53
CA MET A 103 -17.35 14.42 -13.18
C MET A 103 -18.32 13.44 -12.54
N GLY A 104 -19.50 13.92 -12.15
CA GLY A 104 -20.58 13.09 -11.62
C GLY A 104 -20.99 13.40 -10.18
N LYS A 105 -22.15 12.86 -9.80
CA LYS A 105 -22.72 13.07 -8.46
C LYS A 105 -22.17 12.03 -7.49
N ILE A 106 -21.73 12.49 -6.33
CA ILE A 106 -21.42 11.61 -5.19
C ILE A 106 -22.70 10.87 -4.79
N ARG A 107 -22.66 9.53 -4.84
CA ARG A 107 -23.77 8.69 -4.38
C ARG A 107 -23.50 8.21 -2.96
N TRP A 108 -24.55 7.98 -2.21
CA TRP A 108 -24.46 7.37 -0.89
C TRP A 108 -25.14 6.03 -0.92
N ILE A 109 -24.42 4.98 -0.52
CA ILE A 109 -24.95 3.63 -0.45
C ILE A 109 -24.84 3.12 0.99
N THR A 110 -25.84 2.36 1.43
CA THR A 110 -25.78 1.70 2.73
C THR A 110 -25.12 0.34 2.55
N ARG A 111 -23.94 0.15 3.14
CA ARG A 111 -23.25 -1.16 3.21
C ARG A 111 -23.08 -1.55 4.66
N GLY A 112 -23.62 -2.71 5.04
CA GLY A 112 -23.49 -3.23 6.41
C GLY A 112 -24.08 -2.29 7.48
N GLY A 113 -25.22 -1.65 7.20
CA GLY A 113 -25.88 -0.72 8.12
C GLY A 113 -25.20 0.64 8.27
N ARG A 114 -24.10 0.90 7.55
CA ARG A 114 -23.42 2.21 7.54
C ARG A 114 -23.58 2.89 6.17
N ARG A 115 -23.83 4.19 6.19
CA ARG A 115 -23.89 5.02 4.99
C ARG A 115 -22.46 5.32 4.53
N VAL A 116 -22.08 4.81 3.37
CA VAL A 116 -20.75 4.96 2.78
C VAL A 116 -20.87 5.80 1.51
N GLN A 117 -19.92 6.71 1.33
CA GLN A 117 -19.79 7.49 0.11
C GLN A 117 -19.31 6.57 -1.03
N TYR A 118 -20.09 6.49 -2.11
CA TYR A 118 -19.73 5.76 -3.31
C TYR A 118 -19.48 6.73 -4.45
N ARG A 119 -18.25 6.73 -4.96
CA ARG A 119 -17.86 7.48 -6.15
C ARG A 119 -17.86 6.52 -7.33
N ASP A 120 -18.42 6.98 -8.44
CA ASP A 120 -18.32 6.28 -9.71
C ASP A 120 -16.92 6.49 -10.31
N TRP A 121 -16.52 5.65 -11.27
CA TRP A 121 -15.19 5.71 -11.90
C TRP A 121 -14.91 7.08 -12.54
N MET A 122 -15.94 7.79 -12.99
CA MET A 122 -15.84 9.17 -13.50
C MET A 122 -15.41 10.18 -12.42
N SER A 123 -15.79 9.96 -11.16
CA SER A 123 -15.55 10.87 -10.03
C SER A 123 -14.45 10.39 -9.07
N ASP A 124 -13.92 9.17 -9.24
CA ASP A 124 -12.92 8.61 -8.33
C ASP A 124 -11.51 9.11 -8.68
N PRO A 125 -10.83 9.90 -7.84
CA PRO A 125 -9.45 10.33 -8.09
C PRO A 125 -8.42 9.18 -8.01
N SER A 126 -8.81 8.02 -7.46
CA SER A 126 -7.90 6.92 -7.14
C SER A 126 -7.31 6.24 -8.37
N ASP A 127 -8.01 6.25 -9.51
CA ASP A 127 -7.54 5.60 -10.74
C ASP A 127 -6.23 6.22 -11.23
N VAL A 128 -6.23 7.54 -11.40
CA VAL A 128 -5.07 8.30 -11.91
C VAL A 128 -3.95 8.31 -10.88
N LYS A 129 -4.30 8.34 -9.59
CA LYS A 129 -3.31 8.20 -8.52
C LYS A 129 -2.58 6.86 -8.62
N THR A 130 -3.31 5.76 -8.78
CA THR A 130 -2.74 4.41 -8.91
C THR A 130 -1.89 4.28 -10.16
N LEU A 131 -2.36 4.83 -11.29
CA LEU A 131 -1.62 4.87 -12.55
C LEU A 131 -0.31 5.65 -12.42
N LEU A 132 -0.35 6.83 -11.82
CA LEU A 132 0.85 7.65 -11.61
C LEU A 132 1.80 7.03 -10.60
N GLU A 133 1.31 6.39 -9.53
CA GLU A 133 2.16 5.66 -8.61
C GLU A 133 2.94 4.54 -9.31
N TRP A 134 2.27 3.74 -10.15
CA TRP A 134 2.91 2.71 -10.95
C TRP A 134 3.92 3.31 -11.95
N THR A 135 3.53 4.37 -12.66
CA THR A 135 4.37 5.02 -13.68
C THR A 135 5.60 5.68 -13.06
N ASN A 136 5.44 6.37 -11.94
CA ASN A 136 6.53 6.97 -11.17
C ASN A 136 7.54 5.91 -10.73
N GLN A 137 7.08 4.73 -10.29
CA GLN A 137 7.96 3.62 -9.91
C GLN A 137 8.73 3.05 -11.11
N LYS A 138 8.10 2.95 -12.28
CA LYS A 138 8.73 2.39 -13.48
C LYS A 138 9.70 3.34 -14.16
N LEU A 139 9.39 4.63 -14.21
CA LEU A 139 10.18 5.64 -14.92
C LEU A 139 11.14 6.40 -13.99
N GLY A 140 11.06 6.21 -12.67
CA GLY A 140 11.87 6.95 -11.71
C GLY A 140 11.52 8.44 -11.63
N ILE A 141 10.36 8.85 -12.14
CA ILE A 141 9.86 10.23 -12.11
C ILE A 141 8.98 10.46 -10.87
N ARG A 142 8.71 11.73 -10.54
CA ARG A 142 7.92 12.11 -9.36
C ARG A 142 6.89 13.18 -9.71
N TYR A 143 5.72 12.73 -10.15
CA TYR A 143 4.57 13.60 -10.39
C TYR A 143 3.37 13.20 -9.53
N ARG A 144 2.51 14.16 -9.21
CA ARG A 144 1.21 13.89 -8.56
C ARG A 144 0.04 14.11 -9.52
N SER A 145 -1.05 13.41 -9.24
CA SER A 145 -2.38 13.78 -9.70
C SER A 145 -3.01 14.78 -8.74
N VAL A 146 -3.90 15.60 -9.28
CA VAL A 146 -4.76 16.51 -8.52
C VAL A 146 -6.21 16.21 -8.91
N GLU A 147 -7.11 16.21 -7.94
CA GLU A 147 -8.55 16.20 -8.20
C GLU A 147 -8.94 17.64 -8.56
N SER A 148 -9.54 17.81 -9.73
CA SER A 148 -9.91 19.12 -10.25
C SER A 148 -11.41 19.16 -10.54
N ASP A 149 -11.98 20.35 -10.36
CA ASP A 149 -13.37 20.67 -10.68
C ASP A 149 -13.38 21.89 -11.60
N PHE A 150 -14.44 22.06 -12.38
CA PHE A 150 -14.60 23.18 -13.31
C PHE A 150 -14.53 24.54 -12.63
N GLU A 151 -14.91 24.62 -11.35
CA GLU A 151 -14.86 25.85 -10.57
C GLU A 151 -13.46 26.18 -10.02
N HIS A 152 -12.62 25.17 -9.77
CA HIS A 152 -11.40 25.30 -8.96
C HIS A 152 -10.10 24.92 -9.69
N PHE A 153 -10.15 24.63 -10.99
CA PHE A 153 -8.95 24.26 -11.73
C PHE A 153 -8.13 25.47 -12.17
N SER A 154 -6.80 25.31 -12.22
CA SER A 154 -5.89 26.34 -12.74
C SER A 154 -5.83 26.26 -14.26
N TYR A 155 -5.94 27.41 -14.92
CA TYR A 155 -5.82 27.57 -16.36
C TYR A 155 -4.35 27.73 -16.81
N ASP A 156 -3.41 27.87 -15.88
CA ASP A 156 -1.99 28.00 -16.22
C ASP A 156 -1.40 26.61 -16.56
N PRO A 157 -0.95 26.39 -17.80
CA PRO A 157 -0.33 25.11 -18.18
C PRO A 157 0.98 24.82 -17.42
N ARG A 158 1.58 25.83 -16.75
CA ARG A 158 2.76 25.65 -15.90
C ARG A 158 2.42 24.98 -14.57
N GLU A 159 1.19 25.14 -14.09
CA GLU A 159 0.73 24.54 -12.84
C GLU A 159 0.06 23.18 -13.08
N LEU A 160 -0.74 23.07 -14.14
CA LEU A 160 -1.51 21.88 -14.47
C LEU A 160 -1.51 21.63 -15.99
N PRO A 161 -0.52 20.89 -16.51
CA PRO A 161 -0.31 20.78 -17.95
C PRO A 161 -1.33 19.88 -18.67
N ALA A 162 -1.94 18.92 -17.98
CA ALA A 162 -2.88 17.98 -18.57
C ALA A 162 -4.15 17.82 -17.73
N LEU A 163 -5.29 17.75 -18.42
CA LEU A 163 -6.60 17.48 -17.83
C LEU A 163 -7.15 16.17 -18.39
N LEU A 164 -7.59 15.29 -17.49
CA LEU A 164 -8.23 14.03 -17.84
C LEU A 164 -9.73 14.12 -17.61
N PHE A 165 -10.50 13.93 -18.68
CA PHE A 165 -11.94 13.74 -18.65
C PHE A 165 -12.25 12.25 -18.78
N ALA A 166 -13.04 11.72 -17.84
CA ALA A 166 -13.46 10.32 -17.79
C ALA A 166 -14.99 10.25 -17.93
N GLY A 167 -15.51 9.67 -19.02
CA GLY A 167 -16.94 9.61 -19.32
C GLY A 167 -17.33 8.35 -20.07
#